data_AF-A0A7C9A0U5-F1
#
_entry.id   AF-A0A7C9A0U5-F1
#
_cell.length_a   1.000
_cell.length_b   1.000
_cell.length_c   1.000
_cell.angle_alpha   90.00
_cell.angle_beta   90.00
_cell.angle_gamma   90.00
#
_symmetry.space_group_name_H-M   'P 1'
#
loop_
_entity.id
_entity.type
_entity.pdbx_description
1 polymer ?
#
loop_
_entity_poly.entity_id
_entity_poly.type
_entity_poly.pdbx_seq_one_letter_code
_entity_poly.pdbx_strand_id
1 'polypeptide(L)'
;ESGGSKAIGNISIRDVQFLLTAPEIYKDSRSITAKDFLLASKKYREEQLEEAEAPVPSGMVTCTRDHTLKEVILTLDSLKIHRIYAVDKNGSLEGVITLRDIISRLVHEPPNYFG
;
A
#
# COMPACT_ATOMS: atom_id res chain seq x y z
N GLU A 1 -1.96 27.67 -3.29
CA GLU A 1 -1.71 26.38 -3.94
C GLU A 1 -2.10 25.26 -2.96
N SER A 2 -3.18 24.50 -3.22
CA SER A 2 -3.71 23.49 -2.28
C SER A 2 -3.82 22.09 -2.90
N GLY A 3 -2.97 21.79 -3.88
CA GLY A 3 -3.12 20.59 -4.73
C GLY A 3 -2.32 19.35 -4.32
N GLY A 4 -1.60 19.38 -3.19
CA GLY A 4 -0.50 18.42 -2.94
C GLY A 4 -0.68 17.38 -1.83
N SER A 5 -1.78 17.34 -1.07
CA SER A 5 -1.82 16.54 0.18
C SER A 5 -2.56 15.19 0.08
N LYS A 6 -3.33 14.96 -0.98
CA LYS A 6 -4.17 13.75 -1.09
C LYS A 6 -3.44 12.65 -1.84
N ALA A 7 -3.14 11.56 -1.14
CA ALA A 7 -2.55 10.38 -1.75
C ALA A 7 -3.51 9.77 -2.79
N ILE A 8 -2.97 9.42 -3.96
CA ILE A 8 -3.72 8.85 -5.08
C ILE A 8 -3.66 7.32 -5.14
N GLY A 9 -2.83 6.70 -4.30
CA GLY A 9 -2.69 5.25 -4.15
C GLY A 9 -1.34 4.85 -3.57
N ASN A 10 -1.08 3.55 -3.52
CA ASN A 10 0.17 2.98 -3.03
C ASN A 10 0.77 2.01 -4.04
N ILE A 11 2.10 1.96 -4.07
CA ILE A 11 2.87 0.96 -4.81
C ILE A 11 3.45 -0.04 -3.81
N SER A 12 3.18 -1.32 -4.03
CA SER A 12 3.72 -2.43 -3.26
C SER A 12 4.68 -3.27 -4.10
N ILE A 13 5.43 -4.17 -3.46
CA ILE A 13 6.31 -5.10 -4.18
C ILE A 13 5.53 -5.99 -5.16
N ARG A 14 4.27 -6.30 -4.88
CA ARG A 14 3.39 -7.05 -5.79
C ARG A 14 3.13 -6.28 -7.08
N ASP A 15 3.02 -4.96 -6.99
CA ASP A 15 2.85 -4.13 -8.18
C ASP A 15 4.17 -4.04 -8.95
N VAL A 16 5.32 -4.00 -8.27
CA VAL A 16 6.63 -4.06 -8.93
C VAL A 16 6.86 -5.40 -9.63
N GLN A 17 6.40 -6.51 -9.06
CA GLN A 17 6.44 -7.82 -9.73
C GLN A 17 5.69 -7.80 -11.06
N PHE A 18 4.63 -6.99 -11.18
CA PHE A 18 3.94 -6.78 -12.46
C PHE A 18 4.86 -6.17 -13.54
N LEU A 19 5.85 -5.33 -13.20
CA LEU A 19 6.83 -4.86 -14.19
C LEU A 19 7.67 -6.00 -14.79
N LEU A 20 7.86 -7.09 -14.04
CA LEU A 20 8.63 -8.25 -14.49
C LEU A 20 7.78 -9.22 -15.32
N THR A 21 6.45 -9.24 -15.10
CA THR A 21 5.55 -10.22 -15.72
C THR A 21 4.71 -9.65 -16.87
N ALA A 22 4.73 -8.33 -17.11
CA ALA A 22 4.03 -7.67 -18.22
C ALA A 22 5.01 -6.97 -19.20
N PRO A 23 5.54 -7.70 -20.20
CA PRO A 23 6.62 -7.22 -21.07
C PRO A 23 6.30 -5.97 -21.89
N GLU A 24 5.02 -5.73 -22.21
CA GLU A 24 4.58 -4.58 -23.01
C GLU A 24 4.75 -3.24 -22.29
N ILE A 25 4.71 -3.24 -20.95
CA ILE A 25 4.93 -2.04 -20.13
C ILE A 25 6.42 -1.85 -19.83
N TYR A 26 7.20 -2.94 -19.83
CA TYR A 26 8.65 -2.92 -19.58
C TYR A 26 9.44 -2.15 -20.65
N LYS A 27 8.95 -2.12 -21.90
CA LYS A 27 9.62 -1.45 -23.04
C LYS A 27 9.93 0.03 -22.78
N ASP A 28 9.15 0.67 -21.90
CA ASP A 28 9.31 2.09 -21.54
C ASP A 28 9.54 2.29 -20.03
N SER A 29 10.01 1.26 -19.32
CA SER A 29 10.26 1.31 -17.86
C SER A 29 11.23 2.43 -17.43
N ARG A 30 12.04 2.96 -18.34
CA ARG A 30 12.95 4.09 -18.09
C ARG A 30 12.26 5.46 -18.11
N SER A 31 11.03 5.56 -18.62
CA SER A 31 10.32 6.83 -18.78
C SER A 31 8.96 6.87 -18.07
N ILE A 32 8.41 5.72 -17.67
CA ILE A 32 7.11 5.63 -17.00
C ILE A 32 7.12 6.39 -15.66
N THR A 33 6.10 7.23 -15.44
CA THR A 33 5.94 7.93 -14.15
C THR A 33 5.34 6.99 -13.11
N ALA A 34 5.56 7.27 -11.81
CA ALA A 34 4.95 6.50 -10.73
C ALA A 34 3.41 6.48 -10.80
N LYS A 35 2.80 7.57 -11.29
CA LYS A 35 1.34 7.66 -11.49
C LYS A 35 0.86 6.74 -12.60
N ASP A 36 1.54 6.75 -13.75
CA ASP A 36 1.16 5.92 -14.90
C ASP A 36 1.37 4.45 -14.58
N PHE A 37 2.46 4.14 -13.86
CA PHE A 37 2.72 2.81 -13.35
C PHE A 37 1.60 2.30 -12.42
N LEU A 38 1.17 3.12 -11.46
CA LEU A 38 0.07 2.80 -10.54
C LEU A 38 -1.24 2.53 -11.29
N LEU A 39 -1.55 3.34 -12.31
CA LEU A 39 -2.75 3.14 -13.14
C LEU A 39 -2.67 1.86 -13.97
N ALA A 40 -1.51 1.59 -14.57
CA ALA A 40 -1.28 0.40 -15.38
C ALA A 40 -1.32 -0.89 -14.54
N SER A 41 -0.71 -0.89 -13.35
CA SER A 41 -0.72 -2.04 -12.44
C SER A 41 -2.13 -2.33 -11.91
N LYS A 42 -2.90 -1.29 -11.59
CA LYS A 42 -4.29 -1.44 -11.17
C LYS A 42 -5.15 -2.05 -12.27
N LYS A 43 -5.06 -1.51 -13.49
CA LYS A 43 -5.81 -2.01 -14.66
C LYS A 43 -5.49 -3.47 -14.95
N TYR A 44 -4.20 -3.84 -14.97
CA TYR A 44 -3.79 -5.22 -15.20
C TYR A 44 -4.35 -6.18 -14.15
N ARG A 45 -4.35 -5.77 -12.87
CA ARG A 45 -4.94 -6.58 -11.81
C ARG A 45 -6.44 -6.75 -11.99
N GLU A 46 -7.16 -5.70 -12.35
CA GLU A 46 -8.61 -5.78 -12.63
C GLU A 46 -8.90 -6.74 -13.79
N GLU A 47 -8.07 -6.74 -14.84
CA GLU A 47 -8.20 -7.65 -16.00
C GLU A 47 -7.82 -9.11 -15.70
N GLN A 48 -6.96 -9.37 -14.70
CA GLN A 48 -6.49 -10.72 -14.33
C GLN A 48 -7.24 -11.32 -13.13
N LEU A 49 -7.90 -10.50 -12.29
CA LEU A 49 -8.55 -10.92 -11.04
C LEU A 49 -10.01 -11.37 -11.20
N GLU A 50 -10.52 -11.58 -12.42
CA GLU A 50 -11.82 -12.25 -12.60
C GLU A 50 -11.85 -13.69 -12.00
N GLU A 51 -10.71 -14.26 -11.61
CA GLU A 51 -10.60 -15.66 -11.13
C GLU A 51 -10.04 -15.88 -9.70
N ALA A 52 -9.74 -14.85 -8.87
CA ALA A 52 -9.09 -15.08 -7.55
C ALA A 52 -9.92 -14.64 -6.31
N GLU A 53 -10.17 -15.59 -5.40
CA GLU A 53 -11.08 -15.57 -4.24
C GLU A 53 -10.80 -14.59 -3.08
N ALA A 54 -10.00 -13.53 -3.24
CA ALA A 54 -9.82 -12.55 -2.16
C ALA A 54 -9.89 -11.11 -2.67
N PRO A 55 -10.82 -10.27 -2.16
CA PRO A 55 -10.87 -8.86 -2.50
C PRO A 55 -9.69 -8.17 -1.84
N VAL A 56 -8.52 -8.17 -2.48
CA VAL A 56 -7.48 -7.22 -2.12
C VAL A 56 -8.09 -5.83 -2.34
N PRO A 57 -8.14 -4.96 -1.32
CA PRO A 57 -8.77 -3.66 -1.47
C PRO A 57 -8.21 -2.95 -2.71
N SER A 58 -9.07 -2.51 -3.63
CA SER A 58 -8.70 -1.87 -4.90
C SER A 58 -8.13 -0.44 -4.72
N GLY A 59 -7.74 -0.11 -3.49
CA GLY A 59 -7.30 1.20 -3.07
C GLY A 59 -6.55 1.16 -1.75
N MET A 60 -6.07 2.34 -1.38
CA MET A 60 -5.29 2.54 -0.17
C MET A 60 -6.18 2.36 1.06
N VAL A 61 -5.82 1.41 1.93
CA VAL A 61 -6.49 1.24 3.22
C VAL A 61 -5.98 2.30 4.19
N THR A 62 -6.90 3.01 4.85
CA THR A 62 -6.58 4.16 5.69
C THR A 62 -7.12 4.02 7.10
N CYS A 63 -6.50 4.72 8.05
CA CYS A 63 -7.01 4.95 9.39
C CYS A 63 -6.87 6.44 9.76
N THR A 64 -7.58 6.86 10.80
CA THR A 64 -7.47 8.21 11.37
C THR A 64 -6.77 8.15 12.74
N ARG A 65 -6.37 9.31 13.27
CA ARG A 65 -5.78 9.42 14.61
C ARG A 65 -6.67 8.89 15.74
N ASP A 66 -7.98 8.81 15.51
CA ASP A 66 -8.95 8.36 16.51
C ASP A 66 -9.01 6.83 16.61
N HIS A 67 -8.46 6.11 15.64
CA HIS A 67 -8.40 4.65 15.68
C HIS A 67 -7.34 4.17 16.68
N THR A 68 -7.72 3.21 17.50
CA THR A 68 -6.81 2.54 18.43
C THR A 68 -5.86 1.60 17.70
N LEU A 69 -4.72 1.30 18.34
CA LEU A 69 -3.77 0.32 17.82
C LEU A 69 -4.41 -1.08 17.63
N LYS A 70 -5.35 -1.46 18.50
CA LYS A 70 -6.10 -2.72 18.39
C LYS A 70 -6.91 -2.77 17.09
N GLU A 71 -7.63 -1.70 16.76
CA GLU A 71 -8.42 -1.62 15.52
C GLU A 71 -7.53 -1.66 14.28
N VAL A 72 -6.37 -0.98 14.34
CA VAL A 72 -5.37 -1.05 13.27
C VAL A 72 -4.89 -2.50 13.07
N ILE A 73 -4.51 -3.21 14.14
CA ILE A 73 -4.06 -4.61 14.05
C ILE A 73 -5.15 -5.51 13.46
N LEU A 74 -6.40 -5.37 13.92
CA LEU A 74 -7.52 -6.16 13.41
C LEU A 74 -7.81 -5.85 11.93
N THR A 75 -7.65 -4.59 11.51
CA THR A 75 -7.80 -4.19 10.10
C THR A 75 -6.72 -4.81 9.23
N LEU A 76 -5.46 -4.75 9.66
CA LEU A 76 -4.34 -5.37 8.95
C LEU A 76 -4.53 -6.89 8.80
N ASP A 77 -4.95 -7.57 9.87
CA ASP A 77 -5.20 -9.02 9.85
C ASP A 77 -6.40 -9.42 8.98
N SER A 78 -7.53 -8.74 9.10
CA SER A 78 -8.74 -9.04 8.33
C SER A 78 -8.55 -8.86 6.83
N LEU A 79 -7.79 -7.84 6.42
CA LEU A 79 -7.52 -7.55 5.01
C LEU A 79 -6.25 -8.23 4.48
N LYS A 80 -5.52 -8.96 5.35
CA LYS A 80 -4.25 -9.62 5.02
C LYS A 80 -3.25 -8.66 4.35
N ILE A 81 -3.12 -7.45 4.91
CA ILE A 81 -2.22 -6.39 4.44
C ILE A 81 -1.17 -6.04 5.51
N HIS A 82 -0.02 -5.53 5.07
CA HIS A 82 1.12 -5.27 5.96
C HIS A 82 1.31 -3.79 6.32
N ARG A 83 0.44 -2.91 5.82
CA ARG A 83 0.51 -1.46 6.07
C ARG A 83 -0.86 -0.81 5.98
N ILE A 84 -1.04 0.25 6.73
CA ILE A 84 -2.20 1.13 6.70
C ILE A 84 -1.73 2.59 6.69
N TYR A 85 -2.49 3.46 6.06
CA TYR A 85 -2.12 4.86 5.87
C TYR A 85 -2.92 5.76 6.81
N ALA A 86 -2.23 6.50 7.68
CA ALA A 86 -2.86 7.45 8.58
C ALA A 86 -3.22 8.73 7.81
N VAL A 87 -4.46 9.17 7.90
CA VAL A 87 -4.97 10.36 7.22
C VAL A 87 -5.64 11.35 8.18
N ASP A 88 -5.62 12.63 7.80
CA ASP A 88 -6.34 13.68 8.50
C ASP A 88 -7.86 13.63 8.20
N LYS A 89 -8.63 14.50 8.85
CA LYS A 89 -10.08 14.64 8.64
C LYS A 89 -10.48 15.01 7.20
N ASN A 90 -9.56 15.55 6.40
CA ASN A 90 -9.77 15.92 5.01
C ASN A 90 -9.31 14.81 4.04
N GLY A 91 -8.79 13.69 4.56
CA GLY A 91 -8.21 12.60 3.78
C GLY A 91 -6.80 12.87 3.25
N SER A 92 -6.11 13.87 3.79
CA SER A 92 -4.70 14.14 3.51
C SER A 92 -3.82 13.12 4.21
N LEU A 93 -2.77 12.64 3.54
CA LEU A 93 -1.87 11.65 4.10
C LEU A 93 -0.99 12.26 5.20
N GLU A 94 -0.97 11.63 6.38
CA GLU A 94 -0.17 12.06 7.53
C GLU A 94 0.96 11.07 7.86
N GLY A 95 0.81 9.80 7.48
CA GLY A 95 1.85 8.80 7.70
C GLY A 95 1.47 7.40 7.25
N VAL A 96 2.38 6.46 7.47
CA VAL A 96 2.16 5.03 7.24
C VAL A 96 2.49 4.27 8.52
N ILE A 97 1.66 3.29 8.85
CA ILE A 97 1.89 2.35 9.95
C ILE A 97 2.06 0.98 9.29
N THR A 98 3.21 0.35 9.52
CA THR A 98 3.52 -0.98 9.01
C THR A 98 3.42 -2.03 10.11
N LEU A 99 3.26 -3.29 9.72
CA LEU A 99 3.30 -4.41 10.67
C LEU A 99 4.61 -4.42 11.47
N ARG A 100 5.73 -4.01 10.86
CA ARG A 100 7.03 -3.85 11.52
C ARG A 100 6.97 -2.83 12.66
N ASP A 101 6.38 -1.66 12.42
CA ASP A 101 6.24 -0.62 13.45
C ASP A 101 5.47 -1.15 14.67
N ILE A 102 4.50 -2.04 14.45
CA ILE A 102 3.73 -2.69 15.52
C ILE A 102 4.58 -3.74 16.23
N ILE A 103 5.21 -4.66 15.49
CA ILE A 103 6.01 -5.76 16.06
C ILE A 103 7.18 -5.22 16.88
N SER A 104 7.89 -4.20 16.39
CA SER A 104 9.03 -3.58 17.08
C SER A 104 8.69 -3.00 18.46
N ARG A 105 7.40 -2.78 18.75
CA ARG A 105 6.90 -2.36 20.07
C ARG A 105 6.55 -3.52 20.99
N LEU A 106 6.34 -4.71 20.44
CA LEU A 106 5.89 -5.91 21.16
C LEU A 106 7.04 -6.88 21.45
N VAL A 107 8.16 -6.76 20.72
CA VAL A 107 9.33 -7.63 20.88
C VAL A 107 10.61 -6.81 21.05
N HIS A 108 11.60 -7.40 21.70
CA HIS A 108 12.94 -6.81 21.75
C HIS A 108 13.70 -7.11 20.46
N GLU A 109 13.97 -6.09 19.67
CA GLU A 109 14.81 -6.19 18.47
C GLU A 109 16.29 -6.01 18.86
N PRO A 110 17.20 -6.88 18.39
CA PRO A 110 18.62 -6.69 18.61
C PRO A 110 19.13 -5.41 17.91
N PRO A 111 20.24 -4.82 18.37
CA PRO A 111 20.85 -3.68 17.70
C PRO A 111 21.10 -3.98 16.22
N ASN A 112 20.74 -3.03 15.34
CA ASN A 112 20.88 -3.13 13.88
C ASN A 112 20.01 -4.21 13.20
N TYR A 113 18.88 -4.58 13.81
CA TYR A 113 17.89 -5.43 13.14
C TYR A 113 17.03 -4.63 12.16
N PHE A 114 17.05 -5.03 10.87
CA PHE A 114 16.32 -4.37 9.78
C PHE A 114 15.21 -5.26 9.18
N GLY A 115 14.74 -6.27 9.93
CA GLY A 115 13.63 -7.12 9.52
C GLY A 115 12.33 -6.36 9.30
#